data_AF-A0A4S2LSC7-F1
#
_entry.id   AF-A0A4S2LSC7-F1
#
_cell.length_a   1.000
_cell.length_b   1.000
_cell.length_c   1.000
_cell.angle_alpha   90.00
_cell.angle_beta   90.00
_cell.angle_gamma   90.00
#
_symmetry.space_group_name_H-M   'P 1'
#
loop_
_entity.id
_entity.type
_entity.pdbx_description
1 polymer ?
#
loop_
_entity_poly.entity_id
_entity_poly.type
_entity_poly.pdbx_seq_one_letter_code
_entity_poly.pdbx_strand_id
1 'polypeptide(L)'
;MTRRRHPIHFHFVSNGHLMRPKRSRRNMPARLRVPFQRDILDPDSHSGDGDKSVSSSESDSSEQLVSTALWDFEQCDPRRCSGRKLVRMGLTRLLRLNEGFGGVVLAPTATCVLSPSTDRDLMYGGGLAVVDCSWAQLETTAFKKLKYRHGRLLPYLVAANPVKYGQPFQLSCAEALAAGLYILNRPAQAIQLLDKFSWGHSFITLNQQLLDAYSHCSTSEELLEAQAQFMDKPKPDRGLSTPQSYSDIYAELDRDMETYSDSVSDEEQAQGLEPSTVPDLSAKDVKPEASLSPESTPTEPDQHQLESILSKQVDSLIDQFNRKKLIREAGKNWDRFYNRNGTRFFKDRHWTTREFTELLLLRAGPEQNHERSEYSAPLSILEVGCGVGNFLLPLLEDLVSSADGSCSSSDSNRHSHCLNRLTTASNVYACDISQRAVHMFNDRAFRSGLDCTAFVCDISKDGALKEQLYQHQTSANHTVSSLDLVTLIFVLSALNPDDMVTCLKNIKSVLKHGGRLLFRDYGIHDHAQLRFGRGTRLSRERPSYARQDGTLSYFFEKSELEALFGEAGFRTVRCEYVYKHTTNVSENLSVRRVFLQAVAERLVEDQTLPA
;
A
#
# COMPACT_ATOMS: atom_id res chain seq x y z
N MET A 1 -2.33 -73.35 34.11
CA MET A 1 -0.99 -73.65 34.64
C MET A 1 -0.15 -72.37 34.66
N THR A 2 0.43 -72.05 35.82
CA THR A 2 1.52 -71.05 36.11
C THR A 2 1.36 -69.61 35.58
N ARG A 3 0.80 -68.64 36.32
CA ARG A 3 1.37 -67.79 37.43
C ARG A 3 2.78 -67.21 37.20
N ARG A 4 2.89 -65.86 37.12
CA ARG A 4 3.65 -64.92 38.01
C ARG A 4 3.74 -63.53 37.33
N ARG A 5 3.12 -62.48 37.87
CA ARG A 5 3.51 -61.55 38.96
C ARG A 5 4.33 -60.34 38.48
N HIS A 6 3.75 -59.15 38.66
CA HIS A 6 4.41 -57.83 38.73
C HIS A 6 5.49 -57.78 39.82
N PRO A 7 6.34 -56.74 39.77
CA PRO A 7 6.37 -55.81 40.90
C PRO A 7 6.34 -54.32 40.52
N ILE A 8 5.87 -53.53 41.49
CA ILE A 8 5.83 -52.06 41.60
C ILE A 8 6.93 -51.61 42.58
N HIS A 9 7.35 -50.33 42.48
CA HIS A 9 8.01 -49.42 43.46
C HIS A 9 9.39 -48.89 43.02
N PHE A 10 9.84 -47.64 43.27
CA PHE A 10 9.30 -46.29 43.59
C PHE A 10 10.55 -45.34 43.66
N HIS A 11 10.41 -44.04 43.33
CA HIS A 11 11.27 -42.84 43.59
C HIS A 11 12.83 -42.86 43.51
N PHE A 12 13.45 -41.90 42.78
CA PHE A 12 14.05 -40.64 43.31
C PHE A 12 14.75 -39.79 42.22
N VAL A 13 14.87 -38.50 42.52
CA VAL A 13 15.32 -37.34 41.73
C VAL A 13 16.84 -37.35 41.41
N SER A 14 17.25 -36.86 40.23
CA SER A 14 18.54 -36.17 40.04
C SER A 14 18.64 -35.43 38.69
N ASN A 15 19.13 -34.19 38.76
CA ASN A 15 19.43 -33.24 37.68
C ASN A 15 20.20 -33.83 36.47
N GLY A 16 19.87 -33.35 35.27
CA GLY A 16 20.67 -33.59 34.06
C GLY A 16 20.37 -32.58 32.95
N HIS A 17 21.34 -31.72 32.66
CA HIS A 17 21.41 -30.81 31.51
C HIS A 17 20.99 -31.48 30.19
N LEU A 18 20.03 -30.88 29.45
CA LEU A 18 19.74 -31.29 28.08
C LEU A 18 20.69 -30.63 27.09
N MET A 19 21.60 -31.43 26.55
CA MET A 19 22.46 -31.15 25.41
C MET A 19 21.63 -30.84 24.14
N ARG A 20 21.97 -29.76 23.44
CA ARG A 20 21.46 -29.45 22.09
C ARG A 20 22.04 -30.43 21.04
N PRO A 21 21.28 -30.84 20.00
CA PRO A 21 21.82 -31.72 18.97
C PRO A 21 22.72 -30.97 17.99
N LYS A 22 23.89 -31.55 17.70
CA LYS A 22 24.84 -31.10 16.66
C LYS A 22 24.23 -31.27 15.27
N ARG A 23 24.06 -30.17 14.51
CA ARG A 23 23.74 -30.21 13.07
C ARG A 23 25.00 -30.49 12.25
N SER A 24 24.89 -31.50 11.39
CA SER A 24 25.86 -31.90 10.36
C SER A 24 26.09 -30.78 9.34
N ARG A 25 27.38 -30.52 9.04
CA ARG A 25 27.84 -29.59 8.00
C ARG A 25 27.69 -30.25 6.63
N ARG A 26 26.89 -29.67 5.74
CA ARG A 26 26.99 -29.89 4.28
C ARG A 26 27.78 -28.75 3.65
N ASN A 27 28.72 -29.13 2.78
CA ASN A 27 29.69 -28.30 2.09
C ASN A 27 29.03 -27.19 1.23
N MET A 28 29.53 -25.96 1.35
CA MET A 28 29.36 -24.90 0.36
C MET A 28 30.55 -24.90 -0.62
N PRO A 29 30.36 -24.65 -1.92
CA PRO A 29 31.46 -24.50 -2.86
C PRO A 29 32.14 -23.13 -2.73
N ALA A 30 33.42 -23.11 -3.11
CA ALA A 30 34.36 -22.01 -2.94
C ALA A 30 34.00 -20.74 -3.74
N ARG A 31 34.42 -19.60 -3.18
CA ARG A 31 34.27 -18.24 -3.70
C ARG A 31 34.95 -18.08 -5.07
N LEU A 32 34.18 -17.69 -6.09
CA LEU A 32 34.71 -17.03 -7.28
C LEU A 32 35.16 -15.61 -6.90
N ARG A 33 36.48 -15.39 -6.84
CA ARG A 33 37.08 -14.06 -6.94
C ARG A 33 37.02 -13.66 -8.41
N VAL A 34 36.27 -12.62 -8.74
CA VAL A 34 36.39 -11.96 -10.05
C VAL A 34 37.48 -10.89 -9.90
N PRO A 35 38.58 -10.94 -10.67
CA PRO A 35 39.62 -9.93 -10.62
C PRO A 35 39.15 -8.61 -11.24
N PHE A 36 39.67 -7.52 -10.70
CA PHE A 36 39.61 -6.18 -11.27
C PHE A 36 40.37 -6.19 -12.61
N GLN A 37 39.69 -5.94 -13.72
CA GLN A 37 40.31 -5.92 -15.05
C GLN A 37 41.03 -4.60 -15.25
N ARG A 38 42.35 -4.63 -15.04
CA ARG A 38 43.32 -3.69 -15.60
C ARG A 38 43.93 -4.35 -16.84
N ASP A 39 44.08 -3.54 -17.88
CA ASP A 39 45.00 -3.69 -19.01
C ASP A 39 44.60 -4.65 -20.16
N ILE A 40 44.25 -4.04 -21.29
CA ILE A 40 44.59 -4.54 -22.64
C ILE A 40 45.41 -3.43 -23.30
N LEU A 41 46.73 -3.58 -23.26
CA LEU A 41 47.67 -2.99 -24.22
C LEU A 41 48.64 -4.12 -24.57
N ASP A 42 48.52 -4.66 -25.79
CA ASP A 42 49.56 -5.49 -26.40
C ASP A 42 50.57 -4.58 -27.11
N PRO A 43 51.88 -4.79 -26.94
CA PRO A 43 52.91 -4.14 -27.73
C PRO A 43 53.28 -4.96 -28.99
N ASP A 44 53.91 -4.26 -29.93
CA ASP A 44 54.66 -4.72 -31.10
C ASP A 44 53.88 -5.03 -32.39
N SER A 45 53.92 -4.06 -33.33
CA SER A 45 54.77 -4.22 -34.53
C SER A 45 54.78 -2.98 -35.45
N HIS A 46 55.98 -2.71 -35.97
CA HIS A 46 56.34 -1.93 -37.15
C HIS A 46 56.51 -0.39 -37.07
N SER A 47 57.80 -0.06 -37.00
CA SER A 47 58.48 1.16 -37.46
C SER A 47 58.05 1.64 -38.85
N GLY A 48 57.71 2.93 -38.94
CA GLY A 48 57.62 3.70 -40.17
C GLY A 48 57.81 5.19 -39.86
N ASP A 49 58.96 5.70 -40.27
CA ASP A 49 59.45 7.07 -40.08
C ASP A 49 58.63 8.09 -40.90
N GLY A 50 58.38 9.29 -40.36
CA GLY A 50 57.60 10.33 -41.06
C GLY A 50 57.32 11.58 -40.23
N ASP A 51 58.31 12.47 -40.15
CA ASP A 51 58.25 13.82 -39.57
C ASP A 51 57.34 14.78 -40.37
N LYS A 52 56.37 15.45 -39.70
CA LYS A 52 56.20 16.93 -39.66
C LYS A 52 54.80 17.44 -39.24
N SER A 53 54.86 18.45 -38.37
CA SER A 53 53.98 19.63 -38.21
C SER A 53 52.72 19.58 -37.30
N VAL A 54 52.91 20.14 -36.11
CA VAL A 54 52.06 21.04 -35.30
C VAL A 54 50.67 21.42 -35.85
N SER A 55 49.60 21.12 -35.11
CA SER A 55 48.63 22.15 -34.65
C SER A 55 47.68 21.66 -33.54
N SER A 56 47.59 22.50 -32.50
CA SER A 56 46.52 22.68 -31.50
C SER A 56 46.01 21.49 -30.67
N SER A 57 46.38 21.57 -29.40
CA SER A 57 45.91 20.86 -28.21
C SER A 57 44.39 20.80 -28.03
N GLU A 58 43.85 19.58 -27.90
CA GLU A 58 42.74 19.28 -26.99
C GLU A 58 43.28 18.37 -25.89
N SER A 59 43.29 18.88 -24.66
CA SER A 59 43.73 18.17 -23.46
C SER A 59 42.66 17.17 -23.05
N ASP A 60 42.88 15.89 -23.31
CA ASP A 60 42.09 14.78 -22.76
C ASP A 60 42.42 14.62 -21.26
N SER A 61 41.67 15.32 -20.40
CA SER A 61 41.75 15.13 -18.95
C SER A 61 40.93 13.91 -18.56
N SER A 62 41.59 12.76 -18.38
CA SER A 62 40.96 11.59 -17.75
C SER A 62 40.35 11.95 -16.39
N GLU A 63 39.03 12.09 -16.32
CA GLU A 63 38.33 12.46 -15.07
C GLU A 63 38.49 11.35 -14.02
N GLN A 64 39.29 11.60 -12.99
CA GLN A 64 39.57 10.64 -11.92
C GLN A 64 38.31 10.32 -11.11
N LEU A 65 37.72 9.12 -11.25
CA LEU A 65 36.51 8.68 -10.52
C LEU A 65 36.68 8.74 -8.99
N VAL A 66 35.66 9.27 -8.28
CA VAL A 66 35.65 9.28 -6.82
C VAL A 66 35.36 7.88 -6.28
N SER A 67 36.16 7.43 -5.31
CA SER A 67 35.88 6.17 -4.59
C SER A 67 34.65 6.32 -3.70
N THR A 68 33.63 5.48 -3.89
CA THR A 68 32.46 5.44 -3.00
C THR A 68 32.50 4.26 -2.04
N ALA A 69 32.00 4.45 -0.82
CA ALA A 69 31.98 3.39 0.19
C ALA A 69 30.68 3.36 1.02
N LEU A 70 30.47 2.27 1.75
CA LEU A 70 29.26 2.01 2.50
C LEU A 70 29.54 1.20 3.77
N TRP A 71 29.05 1.64 4.92
CA TRP A 71 28.83 0.73 6.07
C TRP A 71 27.41 0.18 6.03
N ASP A 72 27.25 -1.12 6.26
CA ASP A 72 25.93 -1.75 6.38
C ASP A 72 25.76 -2.39 7.76
N PHE A 73 24.65 -2.06 8.43
CA PHE A 73 24.22 -2.66 9.70
C PHE A 73 23.36 -3.93 9.53
N GLU A 74 23.11 -4.35 8.29
CA GLU A 74 22.36 -5.55 7.91
C GLU A 74 20.91 -5.55 8.42
N GLN A 75 20.32 -4.35 8.50
CA GLN A 75 18.95 -4.12 8.99
C GLN A 75 17.90 -4.20 7.87
N CYS A 76 18.35 -4.26 6.61
CA CYS A 76 17.51 -4.30 5.42
C CYS A 76 17.73 -5.62 4.65
N ASP A 77 16.76 -6.06 3.83
CA ASP A 77 16.95 -7.20 2.94
C ASP A 77 18.10 -6.90 1.94
N PRO A 78 19.22 -7.65 1.98
CA PRO A 78 20.39 -7.38 1.13
C PRO A 78 20.11 -7.53 -0.36
N ARG A 79 19.02 -8.24 -0.74
CA ARG A 79 18.61 -8.36 -2.14
C ARG A 79 17.96 -7.08 -2.66
N ARG A 80 17.25 -6.35 -1.80
CA ARG A 80 16.46 -5.15 -2.13
C ARG A 80 17.17 -3.84 -1.77
N CYS A 81 18.15 -3.87 -0.87
CA CYS A 81 18.93 -2.70 -0.48
C CYS A 81 19.68 -2.08 -1.67
N SER A 82 19.50 -0.77 -1.88
CA SER A 82 20.15 -0.01 -2.95
C SER A 82 21.66 0.10 -2.74
N GLY A 83 22.13 0.29 -1.50
CA GLY A 83 23.54 0.25 -1.14
C GLY A 83 24.20 -1.10 -1.46
N ARG A 84 23.60 -2.21 -1.01
CA ARG A 84 24.09 -3.57 -1.32
C ARG A 84 24.01 -3.91 -2.81
N LYS A 85 23.09 -3.31 -3.57
CA LYS A 85 23.07 -3.43 -5.03
C LYS A 85 24.30 -2.76 -5.66
N LEU A 86 24.67 -1.55 -5.23
CA LEU A 86 25.89 -0.87 -5.71
C LEU A 86 27.16 -1.65 -5.36
N VAL A 87 27.23 -2.23 -4.15
CA VAL A 87 28.33 -3.12 -3.75
C VAL A 87 28.42 -4.36 -4.66
N ARG A 88 27.29 -5.02 -4.96
CA ARG A 88 27.27 -6.17 -5.88
C ARG A 88 27.71 -5.82 -7.30
N MET A 89 27.48 -4.57 -7.71
CA MET A 89 27.89 -4.05 -9.02
C MET A 89 29.35 -3.55 -9.04
N GLY A 90 30.06 -3.60 -7.91
CA GLY A 90 31.44 -3.13 -7.81
C GLY A 90 31.61 -1.60 -7.84
N LEU A 91 30.53 -0.84 -7.74
CA LEU A 91 30.55 0.63 -7.81
C LEU A 91 30.83 1.29 -6.45
N THR A 92 30.53 0.59 -5.37
CA THR A 92 30.68 1.07 -3.99
C THR A 92 31.36 0.00 -3.13
N ARG A 93 32.34 0.39 -2.33
CA ARG A 93 33.10 -0.50 -1.45
C ARG A 93 32.36 -0.73 -0.13
N LEU A 94 32.14 -1.98 0.25
CA LEU A 94 31.62 -2.30 1.58
C LEU A 94 32.72 -2.18 2.65
N LEU A 95 32.46 -1.38 3.68
CA LEU A 95 33.32 -1.14 4.82
C LEU A 95 32.96 -2.08 5.97
N ARG A 96 33.98 -2.54 6.72
CA ARG A 96 33.74 -3.20 8.01
C ARG A 96 33.36 -2.15 9.05
N LEU A 97 32.49 -2.49 10.00
CA LEU A 97 31.99 -1.54 11.02
C LEU A 97 33.10 -0.84 11.81
N ASN A 98 34.26 -1.48 12.01
CA ASN A 98 35.40 -0.94 12.75
C ASN A 98 36.49 -0.30 11.86
N GLU A 99 36.29 -0.33 10.55
CA GLU A 99 37.18 0.29 9.56
C GLU A 99 36.93 1.79 9.53
N GLY A 100 37.99 2.57 9.39
CA GLY A 100 37.89 4.02 9.28
C GLY A 100 37.65 4.47 7.84
N PHE A 101 36.99 5.61 7.66
CA PHE A 101 36.88 6.29 6.37
C PHE A 101 37.40 7.72 6.49
N GLY A 102 38.32 8.11 5.59
CA GLY A 102 39.02 9.39 5.63
C GLY A 102 38.36 10.51 4.83
N GLY A 103 37.41 10.17 3.94
CA GLY A 103 36.67 11.15 3.15
C GLY A 103 35.39 11.63 3.81
N VAL A 104 34.48 12.16 3.00
CA VAL A 104 33.17 12.67 3.43
C VAL A 104 32.22 11.52 3.72
N VAL A 105 31.50 11.58 4.84
CA VAL A 105 30.50 10.56 5.22
C VAL A 105 29.14 11.20 5.33
N LEU A 106 28.23 10.81 4.45
CA LEU A 106 26.82 11.19 4.51
C LEU A 106 26.13 10.29 5.54
N ALA A 107 25.78 10.87 6.69
CA ALA A 107 25.23 10.12 7.81
C ALA A 107 24.02 10.84 8.42
N PRO A 108 22.93 10.12 8.73
CA PRO A 108 21.73 10.72 9.30
C PRO A 108 21.94 11.29 10.72
N THR A 109 23.01 10.88 11.40
CA THR A 109 23.39 11.36 12.73
C THR A 109 24.44 12.47 12.70
N ALA A 110 24.83 12.96 11.53
CA ALA A 110 25.76 14.08 11.44
C ALA A 110 25.10 15.38 11.94
N THR A 111 25.91 16.33 12.40
CA THR A 111 25.45 17.63 12.92
C THR A 111 25.81 18.79 12.00
N CYS A 112 26.66 18.56 10.99
CA CYS A 112 27.09 19.56 10.02
C CYS A 112 26.43 19.26 8.68
N VAL A 113 25.92 20.29 7.99
CA VAL A 113 25.47 20.17 6.59
C VAL A 113 26.70 20.15 5.68
N LEU A 114 26.56 19.57 4.49
CA LEU A 114 27.59 19.55 3.46
C LEU A 114 28.07 20.98 3.14
N SER A 115 29.39 21.16 2.98
CA SER A 115 30.07 22.41 2.66
C SER A 115 30.82 22.21 1.33
N PRO A 116 30.24 22.59 0.17
CA PRO A 116 30.71 22.08 -1.11
C PRO A 116 32.17 22.34 -1.44
N SER A 117 32.74 23.50 -1.08
CA SER A 117 34.16 23.79 -1.36
C SER A 117 35.08 22.91 -0.52
N THR A 118 34.88 22.87 0.79
CA THR A 118 35.75 22.12 1.72
C THR A 118 35.59 20.61 1.54
N ASP A 119 34.35 20.15 1.38
CA ASP A 119 34.04 18.73 1.29
C ASP A 119 34.43 18.14 -0.06
N ARG A 120 34.56 18.96 -1.12
CA ARG A 120 35.06 18.52 -2.42
C ARG A 120 36.51 18.06 -2.31
N ASP A 121 37.37 18.82 -1.63
CA ASP A 121 38.77 18.43 -1.42
C ASP A 121 38.88 17.14 -0.58
N LEU A 122 38.07 17.03 0.48
CA LEU A 122 37.99 15.82 1.31
C LEU A 122 37.48 14.61 0.51
N MET A 123 36.53 14.82 -0.39
CA MET A 123 36.00 13.79 -1.27
C MET A 123 37.05 13.33 -2.28
N TYR A 124 37.80 14.23 -2.91
CA TYR A 124 38.86 13.86 -3.85
C TYR A 124 40.03 13.13 -3.16
N GLY A 125 40.39 13.55 -1.95
CA GLY A 125 41.47 12.90 -1.18
C GLY A 125 41.08 11.59 -0.50
N GLY A 126 39.83 11.44 -0.05
CA GLY A 126 39.40 10.34 0.81
C GLY A 126 38.15 9.56 0.37
N GLY A 127 37.46 10.01 -0.68
CA GLY A 127 36.23 9.42 -1.20
C GLY A 127 34.93 9.91 -0.54
N LEU A 128 33.81 9.32 -0.94
CA LEU A 128 32.48 9.59 -0.40
C LEU A 128 31.85 8.31 0.18
N ALA A 129 31.34 8.36 1.40
CA ALA A 129 30.67 7.21 2.01
C ALA A 129 29.26 7.53 2.51
N VAL A 130 28.45 6.48 2.63
CA VAL A 130 27.12 6.50 3.25
C VAL A 130 27.02 5.45 4.35
N VAL A 131 26.00 5.57 5.20
CA VAL A 131 25.66 4.57 6.22
C VAL A 131 24.30 3.94 5.90
N ASP A 132 24.28 2.66 5.53
CA ASP A 132 23.05 1.90 5.30
C ASP A 132 22.51 1.41 6.64
N CYS A 133 21.40 2.03 7.02
CA CYS A 133 20.65 1.75 8.22
C CYS A 133 19.15 1.93 7.93
N SER A 134 18.31 1.27 8.72
CA SER A 134 16.87 1.45 8.62
C SER A 134 16.48 2.77 9.28
N TRP A 135 15.73 3.61 8.54
CA TRP A 135 15.09 4.82 9.09
C TRP A 135 14.24 4.53 10.34
N ALA A 136 13.69 3.32 10.47
CA ALA A 136 12.88 2.89 11.61
C ALA A 136 13.70 2.49 12.86
N GLN A 137 15.03 2.44 12.75
CA GLN A 137 15.92 1.95 13.80
C GLN A 137 17.06 2.93 14.10
N LEU A 138 16.94 4.21 13.74
CA LEU A 138 18.01 5.19 13.98
C LEU A 138 18.41 5.27 15.46
N GLU A 139 17.44 5.26 16.38
CA GLU A 139 17.72 5.35 17.82
C GLU A 139 18.42 4.11 18.39
N THR A 140 18.19 2.93 17.81
CA THR A 140 18.75 1.65 18.26
C THR A 140 20.03 1.26 17.52
N THR A 141 20.38 1.98 16.45
CA THR A 141 21.55 1.67 15.62
C THR A 141 22.84 2.15 16.29
N ALA A 142 23.83 1.25 16.33
CA ALA A 142 25.09 1.50 17.04
C ALA A 142 26.08 2.39 16.24
N PHE A 143 25.67 3.61 15.86
CA PHE A 143 26.49 4.55 15.09
C PHE A 143 27.82 4.89 15.74
N LYS A 144 27.91 4.84 17.07
CA LYS A 144 29.15 5.05 17.84
C LYS A 144 30.29 4.08 17.46
N LYS A 145 29.99 2.98 16.78
CA LYS A 145 31.00 2.01 16.31
C LYS A 145 31.73 2.48 15.05
N LEU A 146 31.12 3.37 14.27
CA LEU A 146 31.67 3.85 13.00
C LEU A 146 32.82 4.83 13.26
N LYS A 147 33.86 4.77 12.43
CA LYS A 147 35.05 5.62 12.56
C LYS A 147 35.17 6.56 11.37
N TYR A 148 34.72 7.79 11.55
CA TYR A 148 34.91 8.88 10.58
C TYR A 148 35.04 10.22 11.29
N ARG A 149 35.59 11.22 10.60
CA ARG A 149 35.75 12.60 11.12
C ARG A 149 34.86 13.61 10.40
N HIS A 150 34.54 13.38 9.14
CA HIS A 150 33.86 14.34 8.26
C HIS A 150 32.43 13.89 7.96
N GLY A 151 31.60 13.80 9.02
CA GLY A 151 30.16 13.52 8.89
C GLY A 151 29.40 14.71 8.35
N ARG A 152 28.51 14.50 7.36
CA ARG A 152 27.66 15.53 6.75
C ARG A 152 26.21 15.08 6.63
N LEU A 153 25.31 16.04 6.81
CA LEU A 153 23.91 15.98 6.38
C LEU A 153 23.81 16.50 4.95
N LEU A 154 22.93 15.89 4.16
CA LEU A 154 22.53 16.44 2.86
C LEU A 154 21.47 17.54 3.06
N PRO A 155 21.44 18.56 2.20
CA PRO A 155 20.31 19.50 2.18
C PRO A 155 19.01 18.83 1.76
N TYR A 156 17.94 19.63 1.85
CA TYR A 156 16.62 19.29 1.34
C TYR A 156 16.71 18.80 -0.11
N LEU A 157 16.31 17.55 -0.27
CA LEU A 157 16.11 16.87 -1.53
C LEU A 157 14.93 15.91 -1.33
N VAL A 158 14.25 15.60 -2.42
CA VAL A 158 13.07 14.74 -2.43
C VAL A 158 13.46 13.37 -2.99
N ALA A 159 13.12 12.31 -2.27
CA ALA A 159 13.37 10.95 -2.73
C ALA A 159 12.55 10.63 -3.99
N ALA A 160 13.17 9.93 -4.94
CA ALA A 160 12.53 9.36 -6.12
C ALA A 160 12.51 7.82 -6.10
N ASN A 161 13.11 7.19 -5.09
CA ASN A 161 13.07 5.75 -4.93
C ASN A 161 11.62 5.24 -4.69
N PRO A 162 11.26 4.03 -5.16
CA PRO A 162 9.88 3.53 -5.07
C PRO A 162 9.35 3.30 -3.65
N VAL A 163 10.22 3.31 -2.63
CA VAL A 163 9.81 3.06 -1.24
C VAL A 163 9.44 4.36 -0.52
N LYS A 164 10.13 5.45 -0.84
CA LYS A 164 10.00 6.76 -0.18
C LYS A 164 9.75 7.90 -1.18
N TYR A 165 9.22 7.60 -2.35
CA TYR A 165 9.00 8.60 -3.41
C TYR A 165 8.23 9.82 -2.88
N GLY A 166 8.70 11.02 -3.18
CA GLY A 166 8.08 12.28 -2.77
C GLY A 166 8.41 12.71 -1.33
N GLN A 167 9.05 11.85 -0.53
CA GLN A 167 9.37 12.17 0.86
C GLN A 167 10.66 13.01 0.94
N PRO A 168 10.62 14.18 1.59
CA PRO A 168 11.80 15.01 1.76
C PRO A 168 12.77 14.37 2.76
N PHE A 169 14.08 14.56 2.55
CA PHE A 169 15.19 14.08 3.39
C PHE A 169 15.36 12.56 3.49
N GLN A 170 14.36 11.75 3.11
CA GLN A 170 14.35 10.30 3.25
C GLN A 170 14.94 9.59 2.01
N LEU A 171 16.16 9.98 1.65
CA LEU A 171 16.88 9.41 0.52
C LEU A 171 17.32 7.96 0.81
N SER A 172 17.38 7.14 -0.24
CA SER A 172 18.07 5.84 -0.19
C SER A 172 19.59 6.04 -0.27
N CYS A 173 20.37 5.01 0.10
CA CYS A 173 21.84 5.06 0.04
C CYS A 173 22.39 5.41 -1.36
N ALA A 174 21.72 4.96 -2.42
CA ALA A 174 22.11 5.29 -3.80
C ALA A 174 21.82 6.76 -4.14
N GLU A 175 20.67 7.29 -3.75
CA GLU A 175 20.33 8.70 -3.95
C GLU A 175 21.21 9.62 -3.11
N ALA A 176 21.52 9.24 -1.86
CA ALA A 176 22.41 10.00 -1.01
C ALA A 176 23.83 10.09 -1.61
N LEU A 177 24.39 8.96 -2.08
CA LEU A 177 25.69 8.97 -2.79
C LEU A 177 25.62 9.84 -4.05
N ALA A 178 24.57 9.70 -4.86
CA ALA A 178 24.42 10.49 -6.07
C ALA A 178 24.29 11.99 -5.79
N ALA A 179 23.49 12.37 -4.78
CA ALA A 179 23.34 13.76 -4.35
C ALA A 179 24.68 14.34 -3.88
N GLY A 180 25.42 13.61 -3.04
CA GLY A 180 26.74 14.04 -2.58
C GLY A 180 27.72 14.22 -3.75
N LEU A 181 27.76 13.28 -4.69
CA LEU A 181 28.59 13.40 -5.91
C LEU A 181 28.18 14.63 -6.74
N TYR A 182 26.88 14.83 -6.95
CA TYR A 182 26.38 15.93 -7.77
C TYR A 182 26.74 17.29 -7.15
N ILE A 183 26.42 17.49 -5.87
CA ILE A 183 26.68 18.74 -5.14
C ILE A 183 28.18 19.03 -5.06
N LEU A 184 29.02 17.98 -4.99
CA LEU A 184 30.47 18.10 -4.98
C LEU A 184 31.10 18.12 -6.38
N ASN A 185 30.33 18.50 -7.41
CA ASN A 185 30.75 18.68 -8.81
C ASN A 185 31.21 17.41 -9.53
N ARG A 186 30.52 16.28 -9.30
CA ARG A 186 30.64 15.02 -10.06
C ARG A 186 29.30 14.52 -10.62
N PRO A 187 28.56 15.34 -11.38
CA PRO A 187 27.24 14.97 -11.89
C PRO A 187 27.29 13.75 -12.82
N ALA A 188 28.32 13.62 -13.66
CA ALA A 188 28.47 12.45 -14.55
C ALA A 188 28.54 11.14 -13.77
N GLN A 189 29.32 11.10 -12.67
CA GLN A 189 29.43 9.92 -11.81
C GLN A 189 28.13 9.66 -11.03
N ALA A 190 27.44 10.72 -10.58
CA ALA A 190 26.14 10.61 -9.92
C ALA A 190 25.09 9.96 -10.84
N ILE A 191 25.03 10.39 -12.10
CA ILE A 191 24.13 9.83 -13.12
C ILE A 191 24.49 8.37 -13.41
N GLN A 192 25.77 8.06 -13.65
CA GLN A 192 26.22 6.68 -13.88
C GLN A 192 25.87 5.71 -12.74
N LEU A 193 25.90 6.21 -11.49
CA LEU A 193 25.50 5.44 -10.31
C LEU A 193 23.99 5.17 -10.30
N LEU A 194 23.18 6.18 -10.64
CA LEU A 194 21.72 6.09 -10.66
C LEU A 194 21.16 5.32 -11.86
N ASP A 195 21.85 5.28 -13.00
CA ASP A 195 21.45 4.50 -14.19
C ASP A 195 21.35 2.99 -13.92
N LYS A 196 21.92 2.52 -12.81
CA LYS A 196 21.77 1.13 -12.35
C LYS A 196 20.37 0.84 -11.80
N PHE A 197 19.52 1.85 -11.66
CA PHE A 197 18.16 1.76 -11.13
C PHE A 197 17.18 2.28 -12.18
N SER A 198 16.12 1.53 -12.44
CA SER A 198 15.10 1.91 -13.44
C SER A 198 14.42 3.25 -13.12
N TRP A 199 14.42 3.65 -11.85
CA TRP A 199 13.88 4.93 -11.34
C TRP A 199 14.96 6.01 -11.13
N GLY A 200 16.24 5.70 -11.35
CA GLY A 200 17.35 6.58 -10.96
C GLY A 200 17.33 7.95 -11.65
N HIS A 201 16.99 7.97 -12.94
CA HIS A 201 16.82 9.21 -13.71
C HIS A 201 15.80 10.16 -13.08
N SER A 202 14.73 9.62 -12.48
CA SER A 202 13.68 10.40 -11.85
C SER A 202 14.19 11.20 -10.64
N PHE A 203 15.25 10.75 -9.94
CA PHE A 203 15.85 11.49 -8.84
C PHE A 203 16.51 12.79 -9.31
N ILE A 204 17.27 12.72 -10.39
CA ILE A 204 17.93 13.88 -11.00
C ILE A 204 16.87 14.85 -11.52
N THR A 205 15.89 14.36 -12.30
CA THR A 205 14.80 15.19 -12.82
C THR A 205 13.99 15.88 -11.73
N LEU A 206 13.64 15.15 -10.66
CA LEU A 206 12.85 15.68 -9.55
C LEU A 206 13.56 16.80 -8.79
N ASN A 207 14.89 16.69 -8.67
CA ASN A 207 15.69 17.60 -7.85
C ASN A 207 16.59 18.53 -8.68
N GLN A 208 16.43 18.57 -10.01
CA GLN A 208 17.37 19.24 -10.93
C GLN A 208 17.70 20.68 -10.50
N GLN A 209 16.67 21.49 -10.26
CA GLN A 209 16.84 22.89 -9.86
C GLN A 209 17.63 23.05 -8.57
N LEU A 210 17.40 22.16 -7.59
CA LEU A 210 18.11 22.18 -6.31
C LEU A 210 19.52 21.66 -6.44
N LEU A 211 19.72 20.53 -7.14
CA LEU A 211 21.03 19.93 -7.37
C LEU A 211 21.96 20.90 -8.12
N ASP A 212 21.44 21.58 -9.13
CA ASP A 212 22.16 22.62 -9.86
C ASP A 212 22.45 23.82 -8.96
N ALA A 213 21.48 24.32 -8.18
CA ALA A 213 21.75 25.43 -7.26
C ALA A 213 22.81 25.06 -6.21
N TYR A 214 22.71 23.88 -5.62
CA TYR A 214 23.65 23.40 -4.61
C TYR A 214 25.06 23.16 -5.16
N SER A 215 25.21 22.71 -6.41
CA SER A 215 26.53 22.49 -7.02
C SER A 215 27.30 23.80 -7.26
N HIS A 216 26.60 24.93 -7.35
CA HIS A 216 27.21 26.26 -7.47
C HIS A 216 27.52 26.92 -6.12
N CYS A 217 27.04 26.36 -5.01
CA CYS A 217 27.37 26.84 -3.67
C CYS A 217 28.81 26.46 -3.29
N SER A 218 29.40 27.25 -2.40
CA SER A 218 30.75 27.03 -1.86
C SER A 218 30.72 26.66 -0.37
N THR A 219 29.76 27.20 0.37
CA THR A 219 29.65 27.05 1.84
C THR A 219 28.36 26.34 2.25
N SER A 220 28.27 25.91 3.50
CA SER A 220 27.03 25.32 4.03
C SER A 220 25.95 26.37 4.19
N GLU A 221 26.34 27.62 4.49
CA GLU A 221 25.46 28.78 4.58
C GLU A 221 24.79 29.08 3.25
N GLU A 222 25.56 29.18 2.15
CA GLU A 222 25.02 29.41 0.79
C GLU A 222 24.08 28.27 0.36
N LEU A 223 24.43 27.04 0.70
CA LEU A 223 23.62 25.87 0.38
C LEU A 223 22.29 25.86 1.16
N LEU A 224 22.31 26.29 2.43
CA LEU A 224 21.10 26.48 3.24
C LEU A 224 20.27 27.69 2.78
N GLU A 225 20.91 28.76 2.30
CA GLU A 225 20.23 29.91 1.69
C GLU A 225 19.56 29.52 0.38
N ALA A 226 20.23 28.76 -0.50
CA ALA A 226 19.64 28.24 -1.73
C ALA A 226 18.45 27.32 -1.44
N GLN A 227 18.56 26.50 -0.38
CA GLN A 227 17.45 25.71 0.13
C GLN A 227 16.30 26.59 0.62
N ALA A 228 16.58 27.60 1.45
CA ALA A 228 15.57 28.51 1.99
C ALA A 228 14.86 29.26 0.85
N GLN A 229 15.60 29.78 -0.13
CA GLN A 229 15.03 30.42 -1.32
C GLN A 229 14.14 29.48 -2.13
N PHE A 230 14.45 28.19 -2.19
CA PHE A 230 13.57 27.21 -2.82
C PHE A 230 12.29 26.96 -2.00
N MET A 231 12.39 27.02 -0.67
CA MET A 231 11.26 26.84 0.25
C MET A 231 10.38 28.09 0.39
N ASP A 232 10.96 29.29 0.25
CA ASP A 232 10.33 30.62 0.41
C ASP A 232 9.78 31.20 -0.89
N LYS A 233 10.14 30.63 -2.06
CA LYS A 233 9.45 30.96 -3.30
C LYS A 233 7.95 30.75 -3.06
N PRO A 234 7.10 31.80 -3.18
CA PRO A 234 5.66 31.60 -3.17
C PRO A 234 5.44 30.60 -4.29
N LYS A 235 5.00 29.40 -3.89
CA LYS A 235 4.68 28.37 -4.84
C LYS A 235 3.70 29.05 -5.80
N PRO A 236 3.98 29.13 -7.12
CA PRO A 236 3.01 29.68 -8.05
C PRO A 236 1.69 29.03 -7.71
N ASP A 237 0.66 29.87 -7.52
CA ASP A 237 -0.64 29.51 -6.96
C ASP A 237 -0.90 28.03 -7.22
N ARG A 238 -0.70 27.20 -6.18
CA ARG A 238 -0.84 25.76 -6.33
C ARG A 238 -2.33 25.49 -6.41
N GLY A 239 -2.92 25.80 -7.56
CA GLY A 239 -3.94 24.95 -8.12
C GLY A 239 -3.37 23.53 -8.14
N LEU A 240 -3.68 22.75 -7.11
CA LEU A 240 -3.71 21.30 -7.12
C LEU A 240 -2.56 20.62 -7.89
N SER A 241 -1.30 20.81 -7.52
CA SER A 241 -0.22 19.92 -8.01
C SER A 241 1.06 19.94 -7.16
N THR A 242 1.03 19.26 -6.01
CA THR A 242 2.16 18.41 -5.60
C THR A 242 1.64 16.99 -5.60
N PRO A 243 2.16 16.06 -6.42
CA PRO A 243 1.74 14.68 -6.28
C PRO A 243 2.34 14.16 -4.97
N GLN A 244 1.55 14.19 -3.88
CA GLN A 244 1.64 13.11 -2.89
C GLN A 244 1.77 11.82 -3.72
N SER A 245 2.73 10.97 -3.39
CA SER A 245 2.85 9.66 -4.03
C SER A 245 1.47 9.00 -4.04
N TYR A 246 0.96 8.52 -5.18
CA TYR A 246 -0.38 7.89 -5.23
C TYR A 246 -0.55 6.81 -4.16
N SER A 247 0.54 6.12 -3.82
CA SER A 247 0.63 5.21 -2.68
C SER A 247 0.28 5.86 -1.32
N ASP A 248 0.76 7.08 -1.05
CA ASP A 248 0.53 7.82 0.20
C ASP A 248 -0.89 8.38 0.23
N ILE A 249 -1.37 8.88 -0.93
CA ILE A 249 -2.76 9.28 -1.15
C ILE A 249 -3.71 8.15 -0.78
N TYR A 250 -3.48 6.93 -1.28
CA TYR A 250 -4.34 5.79 -0.99
C TYR A 250 -4.17 5.25 0.43
N ALA A 251 -2.95 5.23 0.95
CA ALA A 251 -2.72 4.90 2.34
C ALA A 251 -3.40 5.87 3.31
N GLU A 252 -3.53 7.16 2.95
CA GLU A 252 -4.39 8.13 3.63
C GLU A 252 -5.86 7.79 3.39
N LEU A 253 -6.34 7.71 2.15
CA LEU A 253 -7.75 7.44 1.81
C LEU A 253 -8.34 6.20 2.50
N ASP A 254 -7.53 5.17 2.74
CA ASP A 254 -7.92 3.94 3.44
C ASP A 254 -7.79 4.05 4.98
N ARG A 255 -6.81 4.82 5.50
CA ARG A 255 -6.70 5.14 6.94
C ARG A 255 -7.86 6.00 7.44
N ASP A 256 -8.41 6.79 6.55
CA ASP A 256 -9.15 8.02 6.84
C ASP A 256 -10.66 7.82 6.49
N MET A 257 -11.02 6.60 6.08
CA MET A 257 -12.41 6.07 6.00
C MET A 257 -13.17 6.05 7.34
N GLU A 258 -12.52 6.35 8.47
CA GLU A 258 -13.03 5.99 9.81
C GLU A 258 -13.12 7.14 10.81
N THR A 259 -12.72 8.38 10.49
CA THR A 259 -12.71 9.47 11.48
C THR A 259 -14.11 10.04 11.82
N TYR A 260 -15.21 9.40 11.39
CA TYR A 260 -16.57 9.94 11.60
C TYR A 260 -17.54 9.00 12.35
N SER A 261 -17.30 7.68 12.46
CA SER A 261 -18.34 6.83 13.08
C SER A 261 -18.42 6.90 14.60
N ASP A 262 -17.44 7.54 15.26
CA ASP A 262 -17.35 7.62 16.73
C ASP A 262 -17.78 8.99 17.31
N SER A 263 -18.28 9.93 16.50
CA SER A 263 -18.62 11.27 17.01
C SER A 263 -19.91 11.87 16.44
N VAL A 264 -21.00 11.09 16.37
CA VAL A 264 -22.34 11.68 16.20
C VAL A 264 -23.24 11.18 17.32
N SER A 265 -23.34 11.99 18.36
CA SER A 265 -24.56 12.09 19.16
C SER A 265 -25.63 12.78 18.33
N ASP A 266 -26.84 12.24 18.44
CA ASP A 266 -28.11 12.64 17.82
C ASP A 266 -28.23 14.12 17.47
N GLU A 267 -28.62 14.39 16.21
CA GLU A 267 -29.63 15.38 15.85
C GLU A 267 -29.99 15.21 14.35
N GLU A 268 -30.99 14.36 14.09
CA GLU A 268 -31.74 14.38 12.83
C GLU A 268 -32.62 15.64 12.79
N GLN A 269 -32.51 16.45 11.75
CA GLN A 269 -33.64 17.23 11.26
C GLN A 269 -33.77 17.08 9.74
N ALA A 270 -34.63 16.13 9.35
CA ALA A 270 -35.28 16.14 8.05
C ALA A 270 -36.30 17.29 8.03
N GLN A 271 -36.08 18.30 7.20
CA GLN A 271 -37.07 19.35 6.97
C GLN A 271 -37.95 18.98 5.78
N GLY A 272 -39.16 18.51 6.10
CA GLY A 272 -40.32 18.58 5.22
C GLY A 272 -40.89 19.99 5.21
N LEU A 273 -41.41 20.37 4.04
CA LEU A 273 -42.03 21.67 3.74
C LEU A 273 -43.39 21.88 4.43
N GLU A 274 -43.73 23.17 4.54
CA GLU A 274 -45.03 23.84 4.71
C GLU A 274 -45.28 24.57 6.06
N PRO A 275 -46.05 25.69 6.05
CA PRO A 275 -45.65 26.95 6.66
C PRO A 275 -46.60 27.40 7.78
N SER A 276 -46.16 28.34 8.63
CA SER A 276 -46.92 29.55 9.01
C SER A 276 -46.44 30.20 10.31
N THR A 277 -46.69 31.51 10.38
CA THR A 277 -46.74 32.40 11.55
C THR A 277 -45.43 32.92 12.17
N VAL A 278 -45.12 34.16 11.78
CA VAL A 278 -44.41 35.19 12.57
C VAL A 278 -45.16 35.44 13.90
N PRO A 279 -44.43 35.72 15.01
CA PRO A 279 -44.23 37.13 15.33
C PRO A 279 -42.84 37.51 15.89
N ASP A 280 -42.49 38.73 15.50
CA ASP A 280 -41.54 39.72 16.03
C ASP A 280 -41.43 39.78 17.56
N LEU A 281 -40.19 39.75 18.10
CA LEU A 281 -39.79 40.46 19.31
C LEU A 281 -38.28 40.82 19.31
N SER A 282 -38.01 42.07 18.94
CA SER A 282 -37.11 43.05 19.59
C SER A 282 -35.71 42.65 20.11
N ALA A 283 -34.74 43.37 19.55
CA ALA A 283 -33.32 43.48 19.87
C ALA A 283 -32.94 43.70 21.35
N LYS A 284 -31.81 43.10 21.77
CA LYS A 284 -30.82 43.68 22.69
C LYS A 284 -29.38 43.21 22.39
N ASP A 285 -28.58 44.16 21.94
CA ASP A 285 -27.15 44.42 22.18
C ASP A 285 -26.18 43.26 22.52
N VAL A 286 -25.30 42.92 21.56
CA VAL A 286 -23.96 42.35 21.81
C VAL A 286 -22.92 43.13 21.00
N LYS A 287 -21.83 43.54 21.69
CA LYS A 287 -20.70 44.33 21.19
C LYS A 287 -19.86 43.58 20.13
N PRO A 288 -19.16 44.30 19.22
CA PRO A 288 -18.38 43.70 18.15
C PRO A 288 -16.96 43.38 18.63
N GLU A 289 -16.53 42.12 18.51
CA GLU A 289 -15.12 41.74 18.61
C GLU A 289 -14.71 40.85 17.43
N ALA A 290 -13.75 41.39 16.68
CA ALA A 290 -12.82 40.77 15.74
C ALA A 290 -13.37 39.75 14.73
N SER A 291 -13.56 40.23 13.50
CA SER A 291 -13.64 39.44 12.28
C SER A 291 -12.37 38.59 12.10
N LEU A 292 -12.46 37.30 12.45
CA LEU A 292 -11.61 36.27 11.85
C LEU A 292 -12.10 36.09 10.41
N SER A 293 -11.24 36.40 9.45
CA SER A 293 -11.43 36.08 8.04
C SER A 293 -11.71 34.58 7.89
N PRO A 294 -12.65 34.16 7.02
CA PRO A 294 -12.96 32.75 6.84
C PRO A 294 -11.74 32.05 6.26
N GLU A 295 -11.22 31.12 7.05
CA GLU A 295 -10.23 30.12 6.68
C GLU A 295 -10.72 29.43 5.39
N SER A 296 -9.91 29.47 4.34
CA SER A 296 -10.25 28.89 3.03
C SER A 296 -10.37 27.37 3.15
N THR A 297 -11.60 26.88 3.24
CA THR A 297 -11.91 25.48 2.94
C THR A 297 -11.50 25.19 1.49
N PRO A 298 -10.93 24.01 1.18
CA PRO A 298 -10.67 23.62 -0.20
C PRO A 298 -11.99 23.69 -0.97
N THR A 299 -12.14 24.69 -1.84
CA THR A 299 -13.36 24.88 -2.62
C THR A 299 -13.44 23.71 -3.61
N GLU A 300 -14.58 23.02 -3.66
CA GLU A 300 -14.80 21.94 -4.62
C GLU A 300 -14.48 22.44 -6.04
N PRO A 301 -13.78 21.64 -6.86
CA PRO A 301 -13.48 22.05 -8.22
C PRO A 301 -14.79 22.30 -8.96
N ASP A 302 -14.91 23.49 -9.55
CA ASP A 302 -16.03 23.78 -10.42
C ASP A 302 -16.06 22.81 -11.62
N GLN A 303 -17.20 22.75 -12.31
CA GLN A 303 -17.40 21.80 -13.40
C GLN A 303 -16.33 21.92 -14.51
N HIS A 304 -15.86 23.14 -14.80
CA HIS A 304 -14.85 23.37 -15.82
C HIS A 304 -13.46 22.90 -15.37
N GLN A 305 -13.12 23.07 -14.09
CA GLN A 305 -11.90 22.51 -13.51
C GLN A 305 -11.91 20.98 -13.54
N LEU A 306 -13.04 20.37 -13.20
CA LEU A 306 -13.23 18.92 -13.24
C LEU A 306 -13.00 18.36 -14.66
N GLU A 307 -13.66 18.95 -15.66
CA GLU A 307 -13.51 18.56 -17.07
C GLU A 307 -12.05 18.73 -17.55
N SER A 308 -11.39 19.82 -17.16
CA SER A 308 -9.98 20.08 -17.47
C SER A 308 -9.03 19.02 -16.86
N ILE A 309 -9.26 18.62 -15.62
CA ILE A 309 -8.48 17.57 -14.94
C ILE A 309 -8.66 16.23 -15.67
N LEU A 310 -9.91 15.82 -15.89
CA LEU A 310 -10.22 14.55 -16.52
C LEU A 310 -9.71 14.47 -17.97
N SER A 311 -9.81 15.57 -18.74
CA SER A 311 -9.25 15.65 -20.09
C SER A 311 -7.74 15.41 -20.10
N LYS A 312 -6.99 16.03 -19.19
CA LYS A 312 -5.53 15.83 -19.08
C LYS A 312 -5.15 14.39 -18.77
N GLN A 313 -5.98 13.66 -18.02
CA GLN A 313 -5.77 12.24 -17.73
C GLN A 313 -6.01 11.38 -18.97
N VAL A 314 -7.03 11.70 -19.76
CA VAL A 314 -7.34 11.01 -21.04
C VAL A 314 -6.25 11.25 -22.09
N ASP A 315 -5.66 12.44 -22.11
CA ASP A 315 -4.57 12.79 -23.02
C ASP A 315 -3.24 12.11 -22.67
N SER A 316 -3.14 11.51 -21.48
CA SER A 316 -1.93 10.87 -20.98
C SER A 316 -2.21 9.46 -20.49
N LEU A 317 -2.53 8.59 -21.43
CA LEU A 317 -2.73 7.16 -21.16
C LEU A 317 -1.41 6.46 -20.84
N ILE A 318 -1.51 5.38 -20.08
CA ILE A 318 -0.42 4.41 -19.95
C ILE A 318 -0.16 3.72 -21.29
N ASP A 319 1.09 3.36 -21.57
CA ASP A 319 1.43 2.65 -22.80
C ASP A 319 0.85 1.22 -22.81
N GLN A 320 0.68 0.68 -24.03
CA GLN A 320 0.04 -0.62 -24.24
C GLN A 320 0.80 -1.78 -23.58
N PHE A 321 2.14 -1.71 -23.52
CA PHE A 321 2.96 -2.76 -22.93
C PHE A 321 2.73 -2.82 -21.42
N ASN A 322 2.82 -1.67 -20.74
CA ASN A 322 2.57 -1.58 -19.31
C ASN A 322 1.12 -1.91 -18.95
N ARG A 323 0.13 -1.49 -19.76
CA ARG A 323 -1.28 -1.91 -19.59
C ARG A 323 -1.42 -3.43 -19.60
N LYS A 324 -0.90 -4.10 -20.64
CA LYS A 324 -0.97 -5.58 -20.75
C LYS A 324 -0.26 -6.27 -19.59
N LYS A 325 0.87 -5.71 -19.14
CA LYS A 325 1.63 -6.23 -18.01
C LYS A 325 0.83 -6.14 -16.70
N LEU A 326 0.20 -5.00 -16.42
CA LEU A 326 -0.62 -4.80 -15.22
C LEU A 326 -1.76 -5.82 -15.12
N ILE A 327 -2.50 -5.98 -16.22
CA ILE A 327 -3.62 -6.94 -16.29
C ILE A 327 -3.12 -8.37 -16.06
N ARG A 328 -2.02 -8.76 -16.74
CA ARG A 328 -1.45 -10.10 -16.60
C ARG A 328 -0.86 -10.38 -15.22
N GLU A 329 -0.36 -9.37 -14.53
CA GLU A 329 0.32 -9.50 -13.24
C GLU A 329 -0.56 -9.12 -12.04
N ALA A 330 -1.88 -8.94 -12.23
CA ALA A 330 -2.81 -8.46 -11.20
C ALA A 330 -2.67 -9.20 -9.86
N GLY A 331 -2.73 -10.54 -9.87
CA GLY A 331 -2.56 -11.35 -8.65
C GLY A 331 -1.18 -11.19 -7.99
N LYS A 332 -0.11 -11.05 -8.78
CA LYS A 332 1.25 -10.78 -8.26
C LYS A 332 1.38 -9.37 -7.67
N ASN A 333 0.63 -8.40 -8.20
CA ASN A 333 0.65 -7.02 -7.71
C ASN A 333 -0.04 -6.95 -6.34
N TRP A 334 -1.20 -7.59 -6.20
CA TRP A 334 -1.88 -7.75 -4.91
C TRP A 334 -1.04 -8.54 -3.90
N ASP A 335 -0.39 -9.63 -4.30
CA ASP A 335 0.48 -10.38 -3.40
C ASP A 335 1.68 -9.56 -2.89
N ARG A 336 2.27 -8.74 -3.78
CA ARG A 336 3.33 -7.78 -3.40
C ARG A 336 2.82 -6.68 -2.49
N PHE A 337 1.61 -6.18 -2.73
CA PHE A 337 0.95 -5.21 -1.86
C PHE A 337 0.83 -5.77 -0.44
N TYR A 338 0.23 -6.95 -0.28
CA TYR A 338 0.07 -7.58 1.03
C TYR A 338 1.40 -7.98 1.67
N ASN A 339 2.42 -8.34 0.89
CA ASN A 339 3.78 -8.52 1.41
C ASN A 339 4.36 -7.26 2.05
N ARG A 340 4.09 -6.09 1.46
CA ARG A 340 4.63 -4.81 1.94
C ARG A 340 3.84 -4.29 3.15
N ASN A 341 2.53 -4.47 3.12
CA ASN A 341 1.59 -3.76 3.97
C ASN A 341 1.06 -4.59 5.16
N GLY A 342 1.10 -5.92 5.08
CA GLY A 342 0.62 -6.81 6.13
C GLY A 342 -0.86 -6.58 6.46
N THR A 343 -1.20 -6.62 7.74
CA THR A 343 -2.60 -6.52 8.23
C THR A 343 -3.02 -5.14 8.72
N ARG A 344 -2.11 -4.15 8.72
CA ARG A 344 -2.33 -2.85 9.37
C ARG A 344 -2.65 -1.71 8.42
N PHE A 345 -2.66 -1.99 7.12
CA PHE A 345 -2.86 -0.97 6.10
C PHE A 345 -4.33 -0.54 6.03
N PHE A 346 -5.24 -1.51 5.89
CA PHE A 346 -6.67 -1.26 6.01
C PHE A 346 -7.06 -1.44 7.48
N LYS A 347 -7.94 -0.56 7.95
CA LYS A 347 -8.57 -0.65 9.25
C LYS A 347 -9.83 -1.52 9.19
N ASP A 348 -10.25 -1.99 10.36
CA ASP A 348 -11.39 -2.88 10.54
C ASP A 348 -12.72 -2.10 10.43
N ARG A 349 -13.63 -2.59 9.57
CA ARG A 349 -14.87 -1.89 9.23
C ARG A 349 -15.98 -2.28 10.21
N HIS A 350 -16.33 -1.37 11.12
CA HIS A 350 -17.42 -1.56 12.08
C HIS A 350 -18.77 -0.92 11.65
N TRP A 351 -18.79 -0.16 10.55
CA TRP A 351 -20.01 0.49 10.03
C TRP A 351 -20.93 -0.45 9.21
N THR A 352 -20.51 -1.69 8.97
CA THR A 352 -21.07 -2.58 7.95
C THR A 352 -22.57 -2.83 8.08
N THR A 353 -23.07 -3.07 9.30
CA THR A 353 -24.51 -3.32 9.54
C THR A 353 -25.39 -2.08 9.46
N ARG A 354 -24.84 -0.88 9.62
CA ARG A 354 -25.56 0.40 9.46
C ARG A 354 -25.86 0.68 7.99
N GLU A 355 -24.92 0.33 7.10
CA GLU A 355 -25.04 0.60 5.67
C GLU A 355 -25.67 -0.57 4.90
N PHE A 356 -25.42 -1.81 5.34
CA PHE A 356 -25.99 -3.04 4.79
C PHE A 356 -26.82 -3.78 5.82
N THR A 357 -28.12 -3.46 5.88
CA THR A 357 -29.07 -4.11 6.78
C THR A 357 -29.21 -5.62 6.50
N GLU A 358 -28.89 -6.09 5.29
CA GLU A 358 -28.84 -7.51 4.95
C GLU A 358 -27.90 -8.31 5.84
N LEU A 359 -26.83 -7.69 6.36
CA LEU A 359 -25.89 -8.33 7.27
C LEU A 359 -26.49 -8.56 8.66
N LEU A 360 -27.62 -7.93 8.99
CA LEU A 360 -28.35 -8.21 10.23
C LEU A 360 -28.92 -9.63 10.25
N LEU A 361 -29.07 -10.28 9.10
CA LEU A 361 -29.47 -11.69 9.01
C LEU A 361 -28.46 -12.62 9.71
N LEU A 362 -27.20 -12.20 9.87
CA LEU A 362 -26.20 -12.92 10.65
C LEU A 362 -26.45 -12.83 12.17
N ARG A 363 -27.21 -11.82 12.63
CA ARG A 363 -27.56 -11.63 14.05
C ARG A 363 -28.81 -12.42 14.45
N ALA A 364 -29.71 -12.64 13.51
CA ALA A 364 -30.99 -13.28 13.78
C ALA A 364 -30.78 -14.78 14.01
N GLY A 365 -30.78 -15.19 15.27
CA GLY A 365 -30.89 -16.61 15.63
C GLY A 365 -32.21 -17.22 15.12
N PRO A 366 -32.37 -18.56 15.19
CA PRO A 366 -33.56 -19.26 14.70
C PRO A 366 -34.88 -18.71 15.25
N GLU A 367 -34.87 -18.11 16.45
CA GLU A 367 -36.08 -17.67 17.15
C GLU A 367 -36.57 -16.25 16.80
N GLN A 368 -35.72 -15.38 16.23
CA GLN A 368 -36.08 -13.96 15.98
C GLN A 368 -36.46 -13.64 14.52
N ASN A 369 -36.24 -14.57 13.60
CA ASN A 369 -36.80 -14.46 12.26
C ASN A 369 -38.18 -15.13 12.25
N HIS A 370 -39.26 -14.35 12.40
CA HIS A 370 -40.64 -14.86 12.29
C HIS A 370 -40.95 -15.57 10.95
N GLU A 371 -40.06 -15.47 9.95
CA GLU A 371 -40.15 -16.16 8.65
C GLU A 371 -39.25 -17.41 8.52
N ARG A 372 -38.34 -17.68 9.47
CA ARG A 372 -37.39 -18.80 9.39
C ARG A 372 -37.80 -19.88 10.37
N SER A 373 -38.19 -21.05 9.89
CA SER A 373 -38.53 -22.17 10.77
C SER A 373 -37.28 -22.70 11.50
N GLU A 374 -37.49 -23.36 12.64
CA GLU A 374 -36.48 -24.06 13.45
C GLU A 374 -35.68 -25.13 12.65
N TYR A 375 -36.10 -25.43 11.41
CA TYR A 375 -35.48 -26.37 10.46
C TYR A 375 -34.75 -25.70 9.29
N SER A 376 -34.56 -24.38 9.28
CA SER A 376 -33.86 -23.70 8.20
C SER A 376 -32.36 -23.95 8.22
N ALA A 377 -31.78 -24.21 7.05
CA ALA A 377 -30.34 -24.37 6.88
C ALA A 377 -29.55 -23.13 7.38
N PRO A 378 -28.28 -23.32 7.82
CA PRO A 378 -27.38 -22.23 8.20
C PRO A 378 -27.29 -21.16 7.12
N LEU A 379 -27.21 -19.88 7.52
CA LEU A 379 -26.97 -18.80 6.54
C LEU A 379 -25.58 -19.00 5.91
N SER A 380 -25.44 -18.80 4.62
CA SER A 380 -24.19 -18.98 3.89
C SER A 380 -23.76 -17.67 3.24
N ILE A 381 -22.57 -17.20 3.61
CA ILE A 381 -22.02 -15.91 3.16
C ILE A 381 -20.63 -16.11 2.55
N LEU A 382 -20.33 -15.33 1.51
CA LEU A 382 -19.01 -15.24 0.92
C LEU A 382 -18.53 -13.78 0.86
N GLU A 383 -17.30 -13.54 1.30
CA GLU A 383 -16.56 -12.30 1.01
C GLU A 383 -15.63 -12.52 -0.19
N VAL A 384 -15.94 -11.87 -1.31
CA VAL A 384 -15.05 -11.82 -2.47
C VAL A 384 -14.07 -10.66 -2.28
N GLY A 385 -12.78 -10.90 -2.53
CA GLY A 385 -11.72 -9.92 -2.29
C GLY A 385 -11.51 -9.65 -0.80
N CYS A 386 -11.45 -10.70 0.02
CA CYS A 386 -11.45 -10.58 1.47
C CYS A 386 -10.20 -9.91 2.05
N GLY A 387 -9.13 -9.79 1.25
CA GLY A 387 -7.86 -9.26 1.70
C GLY A 387 -7.38 -9.98 2.96
N VAL A 388 -7.12 -9.19 4.02
CA VAL A 388 -6.72 -9.70 5.34
C VAL A 388 -7.89 -9.71 6.33
N GLY A 389 -9.14 -9.66 5.84
CA GLY A 389 -10.36 -9.86 6.63
C GLY A 389 -10.88 -8.61 7.34
N ASN A 390 -10.56 -7.40 6.88
CA ASN A 390 -10.96 -6.16 7.54
C ASN A 390 -12.45 -5.81 7.42
N PHE A 391 -13.23 -6.52 6.62
CA PHE A 391 -14.68 -6.28 6.51
C PHE A 391 -15.47 -7.34 7.26
N LEU A 392 -15.27 -8.64 6.97
CA LEU A 392 -16.10 -9.69 7.56
C LEU A 392 -15.66 -10.11 8.98
N LEU A 393 -14.36 -10.18 9.28
CA LEU A 393 -13.90 -10.67 10.59
C LEU A 393 -14.35 -9.77 11.75
N PRO A 394 -14.22 -8.42 11.68
CA PRO A 394 -14.70 -7.55 12.76
C PRO A 394 -16.20 -7.68 13.00
N LEU A 395 -16.97 -7.83 11.91
CA LEU A 395 -18.40 -8.10 12.02
C LEU A 395 -18.64 -9.40 12.80
N LEU A 396 -17.96 -10.49 12.46
CA LEU A 396 -18.12 -11.77 13.16
C LEU A 396 -17.66 -11.71 14.63
N GLU A 397 -16.57 -11.00 14.91
CA GLU A 397 -16.05 -10.76 16.27
C GLU A 397 -17.07 -9.99 17.13
N ASP A 398 -17.70 -8.95 16.58
CA ASP A 398 -18.76 -8.18 17.26
C ASP A 398 -19.99 -9.07 17.56
N LEU A 399 -20.33 -10.00 16.65
CA LEU A 399 -21.45 -10.94 16.85
C LEU A 399 -21.16 -11.95 17.96
N VAL A 400 -19.94 -12.49 18.00
CA VAL A 400 -19.49 -13.39 19.08
C VAL A 400 -19.49 -12.66 20.42
N SER A 401 -18.94 -11.44 20.46
CA SER A 401 -18.83 -10.65 21.70
C SER A 401 -20.19 -10.24 22.27
N SER A 402 -21.15 -9.92 21.40
CA SER A 402 -22.52 -9.55 21.81
C SER A 402 -23.31 -10.72 22.41
N ALA A 403 -23.02 -11.96 22.00
CA ALA A 403 -23.68 -13.15 22.51
C ALA A 403 -23.26 -13.52 23.95
N ASP A 404 -22.02 -13.20 24.33
CA ASP A 404 -21.48 -13.47 25.67
C ASP A 404 -21.97 -12.48 26.75
N GLY A 405 -22.53 -11.33 26.36
CA GLY A 405 -23.01 -10.28 27.28
C GLY A 405 -24.25 -10.64 28.11
N SER A 406 -24.95 -11.74 27.80
CA SER A 406 -26.12 -12.21 28.57
C SER A 406 -25.79 -13.15 29.73
N CYS A 407 -24.51 -13.52 29.92
CA CYS A 407 -24.11 -14.55 30.87
C CYS A 407 -23.05 -14.05 31.88
N SER A 408 -23.52 -13.52 33.01
CA SER A 408 -22.72 -13.21 34.19
C SER A 408 -22.37 -14.47 35.00
N SER A 409 -21.60 -15.40 34.41
CA SER A 409 -21.10 -16.58 35.15
C SER A 409 -19.70 -16.97 34.71
N SER A 410 -18.79 -17.05 35.67
CA SER A 410 -17.33 -17.24 35.60
C SER A 410 -16.88 -18.65 35.19
N ASP A 411 -17.51 -19.25 34.18
CA ASP A 411 -17.25 -20.63 33.78
C ASP A 411 -16.56 -20.69 32.40
N SER A 412 -15.24 -20.90 32.40
CA SER A 412 -14.37 -20.88 31.21
C SER A 412 -14.68 -21.99 30.19
N ASN A 413 -15.48 -23.00 30.55
CA ASN A 413 -15.97 -24.03 29.64
C ASN A 413 -17.17 -23.60 28.77
N ARG A 414 -17.84 -22.48 29.09
CA ARG A 414 -19.02 -22.00 28.32
C ARG A 414 -18.68 -21.06 27.16
N HIS A 415 -17.55 -20.35 27.21
CA HIS A 415 -17.04 -19.55 26.09
C HIS A 415 -16.88 -20.39 24.81
N SER A 416 -16.35 -21.61 24.96
CA SER A 416 -16.22 -22.59 23.87
C SER A 416 -17.58 -23.06 23.30
N HIS A 417 -18.66 -22.93 24.07
CA HIS A 417 -20.00 -23.39 23.71
C HIS A 417 -20.87 -22.29 23.07
N CYS A 418 -20.62 -21.00 23.37
CA CYS A 418 -21.23 -19.85 22.69
C CYS A 418 -20.52 -19.53 21.36
N LEU A 419 -19.19 -19.59 21.36
CA LEU A 419 -18.36 -19.48 20.15
C LEU A 419 -18.80 -20.54 19.11
N ASN A 420 -18.96 -21.79 19.54
CA ASN A 420 -19.51 -22.87 18.71
C ASN A 420 -20.95 -22.60 18.23
N ARG A 421 -21.81 -21.90 18.97
CA ARG A 421 -23.23 -21.72 18.58
C ARG A 421 -23.44 -20.73 17.43
N LEU A 422 -22.64 -19.67 17.34
CA LEU A 422 -22.69 -18.74 16.20
C LEU A 422 -21.90 -19.25 15.00
N THR A 423 -20.75 -19.90 15.21
CA THR A 423 -19.96 -20.48 14.11
C THR A 423 -20.64 -21.72 13.49
N THR A 424 -21.50 -22.43 14.24
CA THR A 424 -22.34 -23.52 13.70
C THR A 424 -23.60 -23.04 12.99
N ALA A 425 -24.00 -21.77 13.13
CA ALA A 425 -25.25 -21.24 12.56
C ALA A 425 -25.08 -20.61 11.17
N SER A 426 -23.84 -20.39 10.70
CA SER A 426 -23.57 -19.84 9.38
C SER A 426 -22.33 -20.46 8.72
N ASN A 427 -22.42 -20.77 7.43
CA ASN A 427 -21.26 -21.16 6.61
C ASN A 427 -20.58 -19.89 6.08
N VAL A 428 -19.36 -19.62 6.56
CA VAL A 428 -18.61 -18.42 6.19
C VAL A 428 -17.47 -18.77 5.24
N TYR A 429 -17.53 -18.21 4.03
CA TYR A 429 -16.49 -18.32 3.03
C TYR A 429 -15.83 -16.98 2.75
N ALA A 430 -14.57 -17.04 2.32
CA ALA A 430 -13.84 -15.85 1.88
C ALA A 430 -12.89 -16.22 0.74
N CYS A 431 -12.65 -15.30 -0.19
CA CYS A 431 -11.63 -15.54 -1.20
C CYS A 431 -10.90 -14.27 -1.61
N ASP A 432 -9.63 -14.44 -2.00
CA ASP A 432 -8.81 -13.37 -2.55
C ASP A 432 -7.88 -13.92 -3.64
N ILE A 433 -7.45 -13.07 -4.57
CA ILE A 433 -6.48 -13.45 -5.60
C ILE A 433 -5.08 -13.66 -5.01
N SER A 434 -4.78 -13.07 -3.85
CA SER A 434 -3.50 -13.18 -3.16
C SER A 434 -3.50 -14.31 -2.14
N GLN A 435 -2.58 -15.25 -2.33
CA GLN A 435 -2.29 -16.32 -1.37
C GLN A 435 -1.89 -15.77 0.01
N ARG A 436 -1.16 -14.65 0.05
CA ARG A 436 -0.74 -14.02 1.30
C ARG A 436 -1.89 -13.37 2.06
N ALA A 437 -2.82 -12.76 1.34
CA ALA A 437 -4.04 -12.20 1.92
C ALA A 437 -4.84 -13.31 2.62
N VAL A 438 -5.14 -14.38 1.88
CA VAL A 438 -5.83 -15.58 2.39
C VAL A 438 -5.10 -16.18 3.61
N HIS A 439 -3.78 -16.27 3.58
CA HIS A 439 -3.02 -16.77 4.74
C HIS A 439 -3.18 -15.87 5.98
N MET A 440 -3.09 -14.55 5.81
CA MET A 440 -3.27 -13.61 6.93
C MET A 440 -4.71 -13.55 7.41
N PHE A 441 -5.69 -13.68 6.52
CA PHE A 441 -7.10 -13.85 6.86
C PHE A 441 -7.30 -15.08 7.75
N ASN A 442 -6.82 -16.26 7.31
CA ASN A 442 -6.96 -17.51 8.05
C ASN A 442 -6.27 -17.44 9.42
N ASP A 443 -5.08 -16.84 9.51
CA ASP A 443 -4.37 -16.64 10.78
C ASP A 443 -5.14 -15.71 11.73
N ARG A 444 -5.79 -14.65 11.21
CA ARG A 444 -6.69 -13.80 12.01
C ARG A 444 -7.94 -14.56 12.46
N ALA A 445 -8.66 -15.21 11.54
CA ALA A 445 -9.86 -15.97 11.85
C ALA A 445 -9.57 -17.05 12.92
N PHE A 446 -8.47 -17.79 12.76
CA PHE A 446 -8.01 -18.78 13.74
C PHE A 446 -7.73 -18.17 15.12
N ARG A 447 -7.03 -17.02 15.16
CA ARG A 447 -6.73 -16.33 16.43
C ARG A 447 -7.99 -15.78 17.12
N SER A 448 -9.00 -15.40 16.35
CA SER A 448 -10.31 -14.96 16.85
C SER A 448 -11.28 -16.13 17.12
N GLY A 449 -10.85 -17.38 16.89
CA GLY A 449 -11.69 -18.56 17.09
C GLY A 449 -12.88 -18.66 16.14
N LEU A 450 -12.81 -17.98 14.99
CA LEU A 450 -13.86 -17.95 13.97
C LEU A 450 -13.69 -19.12 13.00
N ASP A 451 -14.78 -19.86 12.77
CA ASP A 451 -14.83 -20.89 11.74
C ASP A 451 -15.14 -20.26 10.39
N CYS A 452 -14.10 -20.07 9.58
CA CYS A 452 -14.19 -19.46 8.26
C CYS A 452 -13.35 -20.27 7.28
N THR A 453 -13.88 -20.47 6.07
CA THR A 453 -13.17 -21.16 5.01
C THR A 453 -12.70 -20.15 3.97
N ALA A 454 -11.41 -19.78 4.01
CA ALA A 454 -10.81 -18.86 3.03
C ALA A 454 -9.90 -19.59 2.02
N PHE A 455 -10.03 -19.23 0.73
CA PHE A 455 -9.29 -19.85 -0.37
C PHE A 455 -8.83 -18.84 -1.42
N VAL A 456 -7.83 -19.23 -2.23
CA VAL A 456 -7.33 -18.37 -3.32
C VAL A 456 -8.23 -18.49 -4.53
N CYS A 457 -8.74 -17.38 -5.03
CA CYS A 457 -9.60 -17.35 -6.20
C CYS A 457 -9.32 -16.11 -7.07
N ASP A 458 -9.02 -16.34 -8.35
CA ASP A 458 -9.05 -15.27 -9.35
C ASP A 458 -10.47 -15.14 -9.89
N ILE A 459 -11.25 -14.23 -9.29
CA ILE A 459 -12.67 -14.03 -9.62
C ILE A 459 -12.90 -13.55 -11.06
N SER A 460 -11.85 -13.11 -11.77
CA SER A 460 -11.89 -12.73 -13.18
C SER A 460 -12.00 -13.95 -14.12
N LYS A 461 -11.75 -15.17 -13.65
CA LYS A 461 -11.76 -16.39 -14.47
C LYS A 461 -13.12 -17.08 -14.43
N ASP A 462 -13.68 -17.35 -15.60
CA ASP A 462 -14.97 -18.02 -15.74
C ASP A 462 -15.00 -19.37 -14.99
N GLY A 463 -16.03 -19.59 -14.18
CA GLY A 463 -16.22 -20.80 -13.38
C GLY A 463 -15.34 -20.93 -12.13
N ALA A 464 -14.33 -20.06 -11.94
CA ALA A 464 -13.32 -20.24 -10.89
C ALA A 464 -13.91 -20.25 -9.47
N LEU A 465 -14.92 -19.42 -9.20
CA LEU A 465 -15.51 -19.36 -7.86
C LEU A 465 -16.27 -20.64 -7.51
N LYS A 466 -17.03 -21.18 -8.47
CA LYS A 466 -17.79 -22.42 -8.28
C LYS A 466 -16.84 -23.61 -8.08
N GLU A 467 -15.75 -23.66 -8.84
CA GLU A 467 -14.71 -24.69 -8.70
C GLU A 467 -14.08 -24.66 -7.30
N GLN A 468 -13.67 -23.49 -6.84
CA GLN A 468 -13.05 -23.35 -5.51
C GLN A 468 -14.02 -23.70 -4.38
N LEU A 469 -15.27 -23.22 -4.43
CA LEU A 469 -16.27 -23.59 -3.42
C LEU A 469 -16.53 -25.10 -3.39
N TYR A 470 -16.60 -25.76 -4.55
CA TYR A 470 -16.78 -27.21 -4.62
C TYR A 470 -15.62 -27.98 -3.96
N GLN A 471 -14.38 -27.49 -4.11
CA GLN A 471 -13.19 -28.11 -3.49
C GLN A 471 -13.16 -27.92 -1.96
N HIS A 472 -13.76 -26.84 -1.46
CA HIS A 472 -13.68 -26.43 -0.06
C HIS A 472 -14.93 -26.72 0.77
N GLN A 473 -16.03 -27.16 0.16
CA GLN A 473 -17.21 -27.67 0.86
C GLN A 473 -16.97 -29.10 1.35
N THR A 474 -16.69 -29.28 2.65
CA THR A 474 -16.51 -30.62 3.26
C THR A 474 -17.84 -31.16 3.81
N SER A 475 -18.38 -32.23 3.19
CA SER A 475 -19.10 -33.38 3.79
C SER A 475 -20.42 -33.80 3.11
N ALA A 476 -20.43 -35.06 2.66
CA ALA A 476 -21.51 -36.05 2.54
C ALA A 476 -22.83 -35.77 1.78
N ASN A 477 -23.21 -34.53 1.49
CA ASN A 477 -24.36 -34.22 0.63
C ASN A 477 -23.89 -33.32 -0.52
N HIS A 478 -23.67 -33.91 -1.69
CA HIS A 478 -23.18 -33.27 -2.93
C HIS A 478 -24.16 -32.25 -3.56
N THR A 479 -24.93 -31.49 -2.78
CA THR A 479 -25.60 -30.30 -3.28
C THR A 479 -24.74 -29.11 -2.90
N VAL A 480 -24.10 -28.47 -3.89
CA VAL A 480 -23.45 -27.17 -3.70
C VAL A 480 -24.49 -26.27 -3.03
N SER A 481 -24.31 -25.96 -1.75
CA SER A 481 -25.19 -25.03 -1.07
C SER A 481 -25.00 -23.68 -1.72
N SER A 482 -26.04 -23.23 -2.42
CA SER A 482 -26.09 -21.91 -3.02
C SER A 482 -26.11 -20.87 -1.90
N LEU A 483 -25.27 -19.85 -2.02
CA LEU A 483 -25.02 -18.83 -1.02
C LEU A 483 -26.22 -17.89 -0.84
N ASP A 484 -26.45 -17.43 0.39
CA ASP A 484 -27.49 -16.44 0.70
C ASP A 484 -27.01 -15.01 0.39
N LEU A 485 -25.77 -14.71 0.76
CA LEU A 485 -25.18 -13.38 0.65
C LEU A 485 -23.77 -13.47 0.04
N VAL A 486 -23.44 -12.51 -0.83
CA VAL A 486 -22.08 -12.27 -1.29
C VAL A 486 -21.75 -10.80 -1.07
N THR A 487 -20.56 -10.51 -0.54
CA THR A 487 -20.04 -9.15 -0.40
C THR A 487 -18.94 -8.90 -1.42
N LEU A 488 -18.98 -7.73 -2.05
CA LEU A 488 -18.08 -7.30 -3.12
C LEU A 488 -17.67 -5.85 -2.85
N ILE A 489 -16.77 -5.68 -1.88
CA ILE A 489 -16.39 -4.40 -1.29
C ILE A 489 -14.99 -4.00 -1.77
N PHE A 490 -14.89 -2.96 -2.59
CA PHE A 490 -13.66 -2.46 -3.24
C PHE A 490 -12.95 -3.50 -4.12
N VAL A 491 -13.72 -4.33 -4.83
CA VAL A 491 -13.19 -5.42 -5.65
C VAL A 491 -13.31 -5.14 -7.14
N LEU A 492 -14.48 -4.72 -7.65
CA LEU A 492 -14.63 -4.52 -9.09
C LEU A 492 -13.66 -3.46 -9.59
N SER A 493 -13.40 -2.41 -8.80
CA SER A 493 -12.43 -1.38 -9.15
C SER A 493 -10.98 -1.88 -9.26
N ALA A 494 -10.67 -3.00 -8.62
CA ALA A 494 -9.36 -3.64 -8.70
C ALA A 494 -9.21 -4.54 -9.94
N LEU A 495 -10.29 -4.80 -10.68
CA LEU A 495 -10.29 -5.64 -11.87
C LEU A 495 -10.05 -4.81 -13.14
N ASN A 496 -9.62 -5.51 -14.18
CA ASN A 496 -9.72 -4.97 -15.53
C ASN A 496 -11.21 -4.88 -15.90
N PRO A 497 -11.69 -3.76 -16.46
CA PRO A 497 -13.11 -3.57 -16.74
C PRO A 497 -13.76 -4.65 -17.63
N ASP A 498 -12.99 -5.26 -18.54
CA ASP A 498 -13.48 -6.34 -19.41
C ASP A 498 -13.79 -7.65 -18.62
N ASP A 499 -13.28 -7.78 -17.40
CA ASP A 499 -13.47 -8.95 -16.55
C ASP A 499 -14.60 -8.76 -15.51
N MET A 500 -15.17 -7.55 -15.38
CA MET A 500 -16.17 -7.24 -14.34
C MET A 500 -17.47 -8.05 -14.49
N VAL A 501 -17.97 -8.20 -15.73
CA VAL A 501 -19.16 -9.02 -16.00
C VAL A 501 -18.90 -10.49 -15.68
N THR A 502 -17.71 -11.01 -15.98
CA THR A 502 -17.30 -12.38 -15.62
C THR A 502 -17.28 -12.57 -14.11
N CYS A 503 -16.72 -11.60 -13.36
CA CYS A 503 -16.74 -11.60 -11.90
C CYS A 503 -18.18 -11.67 -11.36
N LEU A 504 -19.09 -10.84 -11.88
CA LEU A 504 -20.49 -10.83 -11.48
C LEU A 504 -21.21 -12.14 -11.84
N LYS A 505 -20.94 -12.71 -13.02
CA LYS A 505 -21.48 -14.03 -13.44
C LYS A 505 -21.00 -15.17 -12.54
N ASN A 506 -19.73 -15.16 -12.13
CA ASN A 506 -19.19 -16.10 -11.15
C ASN A 506 -19.96 -16.01 -9.82
N ILE A 507 -20.18 -14.79 -9.31
CA ILE A 507 -20.95 -14.56 -8.08
C ILE A 507 -22.39 -15.03 -8.24
N LYS A 508 -23.05 -14.69 -9.35
CA LYS A 508 -24.42 -15.16 -9.63
C LYS A 508 -24.50 -16.67 -9.60
N SER A 509 -23.51 -17.37 -10.18
CA SER A 509 -23.53 -18.83 -10.30
C SER A 509 -23.55 -19.57 -8.96
N VAL A 510 -23.10 -18.92 -7.89
CA VAL A 510 -23.02 -19.50 -6.54
C VAL A 510 -24.07 -18.94 -5.59
N LEU A 511 -24.71 -17.81 -5.90
CA LEU A 511 -25.84 -17.27 -5.14
C LEU A 511 -27.12 -18.10 -5.37
N LYS A 512 -27.95 -18.27 -4.34
CA LYS A 512 -29.30 -18.81 -4.47
C LYS A 512 -30.22 -17.84 -5.21
N HIS A 513 -31.35 -18.33 -5.72
CA HIS A 513 -32.41 -17.42 -6.19
C HIS A 513 -32.95 -16.60 -5.01
N GLY A 514 -33.08 -15.28 -5.21
CA GLY A 514 -33.36 -14.31 -4.14
C GLY A 514 -32.16 -13.99 -3.25
N GLY A 515 -30.99 -14.61 -3.48
CA GLY A 515 -29.74 -14.27 -2.81
C GLY A 515 -29.25 -12.88 -3.22
N ARG A 516 -28.57 -12.19 -2.30
CA ARG A 516 -28.17 -10.79 -2.49
C ARG A 516 -26.66 -10.62 -2.60
N LEU A 517 -26.27 -9.72 -3.50
CA LEU A 517 -24.94 -9.18 -3.66
C LEU A 517 -24.88 -7.78 -3.01
N LEU A 518 -23.99 -7.60 -2.06
CA LEU A 518 -23.71 -6.33 -1.39
C LEU A 518 -22.47 -5.71 -2.02
N PHE A 519 -22.61 -4.55 -2.65
CA PHE A 519 -21.56 -3.90 -3.41
C PHE A 519 -21.22 -2.54 -2.79
N ARG A 520 -19.92 -2.25 -2.72
CA ARG A 520 -19.43 -0.89 -2.48
C ARG A 520 -18.11 -0.69 -3.18
N ASP A 521 -17.97 0.41 -3.93
CA ASP A 521 -16.71 0.77 -4.56
C ASP A 521 -16.62 2.29 -4.78
N TYR A 522 -15.58 2.78 -5.48
CA TYR A 522 -15.40 4.21 -5.73
C TYR A 522 -16.39 4.75 -6.76
N GLY A 523 -16.96 5.93 -6.51
CA GLY A 523 -17.80 6.65 -7.47
C GLY A 523 -16.99 7.66 -8.28
N ILE A 524 -17.47 8.01 -9.47
CA ILE A 524 -16.86 9.10 -10.26
C ILE A 524 -16.79 10.41 -9.47
N HIS A 525 -15.80 11.22 -9.81
CA HIS A 525 -15.47 12.50 -9.17
C HIS A 525 -15.03 12.39 -7.71
N ASP A 526 -14.75 11.17 -7.22
CA ASP A 526 -14.03 11.00 -5.96
C ASP A 526 -12.70 11.75 -6.00
N HIS A 527 -12.33 12.36 -4.87
CA HIS A 527 -11.07 13.10 -4.77
C HIS A 527 -9.85 12.26 -5.20
N ALA A 528 -9.85 10.94 -5.00
CA ALA A 528 -8.76 10.09 -5.48
C ALA A 528 -8.69 10.01 -7.01
N GLN A 529 -9.84 10.01 -7.70
CA GLN A 529 -9.88 10.00 -9.16
C GLN A 529 -9.19 11.23 -9.73
N LEU A 530 -9.55 12.41 -9.20
CA LEU A 530 -9.12 13.69 -9.73
C LEU A 530 -7.62 13.92 -9.59
N ARG A 531 -7.00 13.14 -8.72
CA ARG A 531 -5.57 13.26 -8.45
C ARG A 531 -4.72 12.45 -9.40
N PHE A 532 -5.28 11.43 -10.06
CA PHE A 532 -4.51 10.61 -10.98
C PHE A 532 -3.79 11.45 -12.03
N GLY A 533 -2.54 11.08 -12.26
CA GLY A 533 -1.59 11.89 -12.98
C GLY A 533 -1.43 11.41 -14.41
N ARG A 534 -0.42 11.98 -15.06
CA ARG A 534 -0.04 11.57 -16.40
C ARG A 534 0.42 10.11 -16.42
N GLY A 535 0.01 9.36 -17.45
CA GLY A 535 0.44 7.98 -17.70
C GLY A 535 -0.17 6.94 -16.76
N THR A 536 -1.18 7.29 -15.95
CA THR A 536 -1.83 6.32 -15.04
C THR A 536 -3.15 5.78 -15.58
N ARG A 537 -3.84 6.49 -16.48
CA ARG A 537 -5.14 6.07 -17.02
C ARG A 537 -4.98 4.95 -18.05
N LEU A 538 -5.78 3.88 -17.95
CA LEU A 538 -5.66 2.70 -18.81
C LEU A 538 -6.44 2.80 -20.13
N SER A 539 -7.52 3.57 -20.16
CA SER A 539 -8.40 3.72 -21.34
C SER A 539 -9.00 5.12 -21.42
N ARG A 540 -9.36 5.56 -22.63
CA ARG A 540 -10.04 6.84 -22.82
C ARG A 540 -11.48 6.76 -22.30
N GLU A 541 -12.17 5.69 -22.68
CA GLU A 541 -13.61 5.51 -22.56
C GLU A 541 -14.04 5.25 -21.12
N ARG A 542 -13.23 4.48 -20.38
CA ARG A 542 -13.56 4.03 -19.03
C ARG A 542 -12.57 4.60 -17.98
N PRO A 543 -13.03 5.10 -16.83
CA PRO A 543 -12.20 5.70 -15.77
C PRO A 543 -11.42 4.65 -14.97
N SER A 544 -10.55 3.91 -15.67
CA SER A 544 -9.65 2.91 -15.10
C SER A 544 -8.23 3.45 -14.97
N TYR A 545 -7.57 3.17 -13.86
CA TYR A 545 -6.27 3.74 -13.51
C TYR A 545 -5.33 2.71 -12.87
N ALA A 546 -4.03 2.87 -13.12
CA ALA A 546 -2.97 2.11 -12.49
C ALA A 546 -2.44 2.85 -11.28
N ARG A 547 -2.32 2.15 -10.15
CA ARG A 547 -1.59 2.63 -8.98
C ARG A 547 -0.11 2.35 -9.14
N GLN A 548 0.71 3.06 -8.36
CA GLN A 548 2.17 2.92 -8.40
C GLN A 548 2.66 1.54 -7.94
N ASP A 549 1.90 0.83 -7.11
CA ASP A 549 2.21 -0.55 -6.69
C ASP A 549 1.79 -1.61 -7.73
N GLY A 550 1.21 -1.17 -8.85
CA GLY A 550 0.75 -2.02 -9.94
C GLY A 550 -0.67 -2.57 -9.74
N THR A 551 -1.37 -2.22 -8.67
CA THR A 551 -2.80 -2.52 -8.53
C THR A 551 -3.64 -1.55 -9.37
N LEU A 552 -4.91 -1.89 -9.61
CA LEU A 552 -5.81 -1.09 -10.43
C LEU A 552 -6.85 -0.35 -9.60
N SER A 553 -7.47 0.65 -10.20
CA SER A 553 -8.64 1.35 -9.69
C SER A 553 -9.59 1.73 -10.79
N TYR A 554 -10.85 1.83 -10.42
CA TYR A 554 -11.96 2.21 -11.27
C TYR A 554 -12.90 3.09 -10.47
N PHE A 555 -13.61 4.00 -11.15
CA PHE A 555 -14.58 4.88 -10.53
C PHE A 555 -15.89 4.78 -11.29
N PHE A 556 -16.95 4.39 -10.60
CA PHE A 556 -18.19 3.98 -11.23
C PHE A 556 -19.16 5.14 -11.42
N GLU A 557 -19.78 5.16 -12.60
CA GLU A 557 -21.06 5.81 -12.79
C GLU A 557 -22.18 4.89 -12.28
N LYS A 558 -23.24 5.50 -11.72
CA LYS A 558 -24.40 4.75 -11.23
C LYS A 558 -25.05 3.90 -12.33
N SER A 559 -25.32 4.51 -13.48
CA SER A 559 -25.94 3.86 -14.64
C SER A 559 -25.08 2.73 -15.19
N GLU A 560 -23.76 2.90 -15.18
CA GLU A 560 -22.81 1.88 -15.61
C GLU A 560 -22.86 0.64 -14.70
N LEU A 561 -22.86 0.83 -13.37
CA LEU A 561 -22.96 -0.30 -12.44
C LEU A 561 -24.30 -1.03 -12.60
N GLU A 562 -25.40 -0.31 -12.77
CA GLU A 562 -26.72 -0.88 -13.02
C GLU A 562 -26.74 -1.71 -14.32
N ALA A 563 -26.08 -1.23 -15.38
CA ALA A 563 -25.92 -1.96 -16.63
C ALA A 563 -25.07 -3.23 -16.44
N LEU A 564 -23.96 -3.17 -15.69
CA LEU A 564 -23.12 -4.33 -15.38
C LEU A 564 -23.91 -5.41 -14.61
N PHE A 565 -24.73 -5.00 -13.62
CA PHE A 565 -25.62 -5.92 -12.92
C PHE A 565 -26.65 -6.54 -13.85
N GLY A 566 -27.30 -5.74 -14.70
CA GLY A 566 -28.27 -6.22 -15.69
C GLY A 566 -27.66 -7.24 -16.67
N GLU A 567 -26.47 -6.96 -17.20
CA GLU A 567 -25.75 -7.86 -18.12
C GLU A 567 -25.33 -9.18 -17.46
N ALA A 568 -24.95 -9.13 -16.18
CA ALA A 568 -24.70 -10.33 -15.39
C ALA A 568 -26.00 -11.04 -14.97
N GLY A 569 -27.16 -10.42 -15.18
CA GLY A 569 -28.49 -10.95 -14.90
C GLY A 569 -28.87 -10.87 -13.42
N PHE A 570 -28.47 -9.79 -12.76
CA PHE A 570 -28.99 -9.36 -11.46
C PHE A 570 -30.06 -8.29 -11.63
N ARG A 571 -30.96 -8.19 -10.65
CA ARG A 571 -31.84 -7.03 -10.47
C ARG A 571 -31.23 -6.10 -9.44
N THR A 572 -31.02 -4.85 -9.79
CA THR A 572 -30.63 -3.82 -8.82
C THR A 572 -31.80 -3.53 -7.87
N VAL A 573 -31.57 -3.69 -6.57
CA VAL A 573 -32.54 -3.36 -5.51
C VAL A 573 -32.33 -1.92 -5.04
N ARG A 574 -31.07 -1.54 -4.85
CA ARG A 574 -30.62 -0.21 -4.40
C ARG A 574 -29.30 0.12 -5.07
N CYS A 575 -29.11 1.35 -5.52
CA CYS A 575 -27.82 1.84 -6.06
C CYS A 575 -27.73 3.36 -5.88
N GLU A 576 -26.82 3.82 -5.02
CA GLU A 576 -26.76 5.21 -4.56
C GLU A 576 -25.31 5.67 -4.36
N TYR A 577 -25.06 6.96 -4.65
CA TYR A 577 -23.80 7.59 -4.26
C TYR A 577 -23.82 7.88 -2.77
N VAL A 578 -22.74 7.50 -2.10
CA VAL A 578 -22.48 7.81 -0.69
C VAL A 578 -21.33 8.81 -0.64
N TYR A 579 -21.65 10.02 -0.19
CA TYR A 579 -20.68 11.09 -0.01
C TYR A 579 -20.18 11.09 1.43
N LYS A 580 -18.86 11.14 1.61
CA LYS A 580 -18.24 11.27 2.92
C LYS A 580 -17.19 12.38 2.91
N HIS A 581 -16.94 12.96 4.08
CA HIS A 581 -15.77 13.80 4.28
C HIS A 581 -14.77 13.05 5.14
N THR A 582 -13.52 13.12 4.74
CA THR A 582 -12.42 12.43 5.38
C THR A 582 -11.39 13.49 5.76
N THR A 583 -11.11 13.60 7.06
CA THR A 583 -10.21 14.61 7.61
C THR A 583 -8.97 13.94 8.19
N ASN A 584 -7.83 14.16 7.54
CA ASN A 584 -6.52 13.84 8.07
C ASN A 584 -6.07 15.01 8.94
N VAL A 585 -6.28 14.88 10.25
CA VAL A 585 -5.89 15.91 11.24
C VAL A 585 -4.38 16.16 11.24
N SER A 586 -3.57 15.13 10.98
CA SER A 586 -2.10 15.26 10.96
C SER A 586 -1.58 16.05 9.77
N GLU A 587 -2.35 16.13 8.69
CA GLU A 587 -1.98 16.86 7.46
C GLU A 587 -2.86 18.10 7.22
N ASN A 588 -3.76 18.41 8.16
CA ASN A 588 -4.78 19.45 8.04
C ASN A 588 -5.52 19.41 6.69
N LEU A 589 -5.86 18.20 6.25
CA LEU A 589 -6.47 17.94 4.95
C LEU A 589 -7.87 17.35 5.16
N SER A 590 -8.90 18.05 4.67
CA SER A 590 -10.26 17.52 4.61
C SER A 590 -10.68 17.36 3.16
N VAL A 591 -11.09 16.15 2.78
CA VAL A 591 -11.38 15.78 1.39
C VAL A 591 -12.73 15.09 1.28
N ARG A 592 -13.47 15.44 0.22
CA ARG A 592 -14.70 14.75 -0.14
C ARG A 592 -14.39 13.41 -0.80
N ARG A 593 -15.11 12.39 -0.36
CA ARG A 593 -15.07 11.02 -0.85
C ARG A 593 -16.40 10.67 -1.49
N VAL A 594 -16.34 10.00 -2.63
CA VAL A 594 -17.51 9.56 -3.38
C VAL A 594 -17.41 8.05 -3.54
N PHE A 595 -18.38 7.34 -2.97
CA PHE A 595 -18.53 5.90 -3.13
C PHE A 595 -19.83 5.60 -3.84
N LEU A 596 -19.86 4.49 -4.57
CA LEU A 596 -21.09 3.92 -5.09
C LEU A 596 -21.42 2.69 -4.26
N GLN A 597 -22.62 2.65 -3.69
CA GLN A 597 -23.11 1.55 -2.86
C GLN A 597 -24.35 0.95 -3.48
N ALA A 598 -24.41 -0.37 -3.55
CA ALA A 598 -25.55 -1.05 -4.15
C ALA A 598 -25.87 -2.38 -3.47
N VAL A 599 -27.13 -2.78 -3.63
CA VAL A 599 -27.63 -4.12 -3.34
C VAL A 599 -28.26 -4.65 -4.62
N ALA A 600 -27.83 -5.82 -5.05
CA ALA A 600 -28.37 -6.50 -6.23
C ALA A 600 -28.85 -7.90 -5.85
N GLU A 601 -29.84 -8.43 -6.56
CA GLU A 601 -30.49 -9.70 -6.26
C GLU A 601 -30.48 -10.64 -7.46
N ARG A 602 -30.18 -11.93 -7.23
CA ARG A 602 -30.31 -12.96 -8.26
C ARG A 602 -31.80 -13.29 -8.45
N LEU A 603 -32.32 -13.01 -9.65
CA LEU A 603 -33.71 -13.32 -10.01
C LEU A 603 -34.01 -14.82 -10.01
N VAL A 604 -35.27 -15.17 -9.74
CA VAL A 604 -35.85 -16.49 -10.03
C VAL A 604 -36.05 -16.59 -11.55
N GLU A 605 -35.76 -17.74 -12.17
CA GLU A 605 -35.73 -17.92 -13.63
C GLU A 605 -37.04 -17.57 -14.37
N ASP A 606 -38.16 -17.40 -13.67
CA ASP A 606 -39.48 -16.99 -14.24
C ASP A 606 -39.72 -15.47 -14.36
N GLN A 607 -38.72 -14.62 -14.07
CA GLN A 607 -38.84 -13.15 -14.19
C GLN A 607 -37.86 -12.53 -15.19
N THR A 608 -37.60 -13.19 -16.32
CA THR A 608 -36.96 -12.52 -17.46
C THR A 608 -37.93 -11.47 -18.01
N LEU A 609 -37.61 -10.19 -17.80
CA LEU A 609 -38.30 -9.08 -18.45
C LEU A 609 -38.27 -9.29 -19.97
N PRO A 610 -39.40 -9.15 -20.69
CA PRO A 610 -39.40 -9.24 -22.14
C PRO A 610 -38.47 -8.15 -22.71
N ALA A 611 -37.65 -8.59 -23.68
CA ALA A 611 -36.56 -7.83 -24.30
C ALA A 611 -37.00 -6.53 -24.97
#